data_AF-A0A961AF61-F1
#
_entry.id   AF-A0A961AF61-F1
#
_cell.length_a   1.000
_cell.length_b   1.000
_cell.length_c   1.000
_cell.angle_alpha   90.00
_cell.angle_beta   90.00
_cell.angle_gamma   90.00
#
_symmetry.space_group_name_H-M   'P 1'
#
loop_
_entity.id
_entity.type
_entity.pdbx_description
1 polymer ?
#
loop_
_entity_poly.entity_id
_entity_poly.type
_entity_poly.pdbx_seq_one_letter_code
_entity_poly.pdbx_strand_id
1 'polypeptide(L)'
;PSELTPLTSVAIQHIANKVMADHGLSGLFNLMIGDGPTIGEMMTSDRRLPLISFTGSTRTGRKVSQAVAARFGRTILELGGNNAIIIAEDANLDMTVRAVLFGSVGTAGQRCTSTRRLIVHENVVDELTARLAKAYKQVPIGDPLVDGTLMGPLATPAAVAQMGAALV
;
A
#
# COMPACT_ATOMS: atom_id res chain seq x y z
N PRO A 1 -1.68 -0.06 -14.62
CA PRO A 1 -1.29 0.54 -13.32
C PRO A 1 -2.56 0.99 -12.59
N SER A 2 -2.46 1.47 -11.33
CA SER A 2 -3.60 2.15 -10.69
C SER A 2 -4.00 3.38 -11.51
N GLU A 3 -5.29 3.56 -11.75
CA GLU A 3 -5.87 4.72 -12.41
C GLU A 3 -5.61 6.03 -11.64
N LEU A 4 -5.28 5.93 -10.35
CA LEU A 4 -4.94 7.08 -9.51
C LEU A 4 -3.49 7.58 -9.72
N THR A 5 -2.61 6.74 -10.28
CA THR A 5 -1.17 7.05 -10.42
C THR A 5 -0.60 6.64 -11.78
N PRO A 6 -1.22 6.99 -12.93
CA PRO A 6 -0.74 6.55 -14.24
C PRO A 6 0.57 7.23 -14.64
N LEU A 7 0.79 8.47 -14.23
CA LEU A 7 1.91 9.30 -14.72
C LEU A 7 3.28 8.73 -14.33
N THR A 8 3.42 8.17 -13.13
CA THR A 8 4.68 7.52 -12.71
C THR A 8 4.97 6.28 -13.56
N SER A 9 3.93 5.53 -13.95
CA SER A 9 4.07 4.36 -14.83
C SER A 9 4.46 4.77 -16.25
N VAL A 10 3.92 5.88 -16.76
CA VAL A 10 4.31 6.46 -18.05
C VAL A 10 5.79 6.87 -18.04
N ALA A 11 6.23 7.56 -16.99
CA ALA A 11 7.64 7.94 -16.85
C ALA A 11 8.57 6.71 -16.84
N ILE A 12 8.22 5.66 -16.10
CA ILE A 12 8.97 4.40 -16.08
C ILE A 12 9.01 3.74 -17.46
N GLN A 13 7.89 3.73 -18.20
CA GLN A 13 7.85 3.18 -19.55
C GLN A 13 8.77 3.94 -20.51
N HIS A 14 8.89 5.27 -20.40
CA HIS A 14 9.85 6.04 -21.20
C HIS A 14 11.30 5.63 -20.92
N ILE A 15 11.64 5.42 -19.64
CA ILE A 15 12.96 4.93 -19.26
C ILE A 15 13.20 3.52 -19.85
N ALA A 16 12.24 2.61 -19.70
CA ALA A 16 12.33 1.26 -20.24
C ALA A 16 12.47 1.25 -21.76
N ASN A 17 11.75 2.14 -22.48
CA ASN A 17 11.84 2.27 -23.93
C ASN A 17 13.23 2.71 -24.38
N LYS A 18 13.84 3.66 -23.67
CA LYS A 18 15.22 4.10 -23.97
C LYS A 18 16.20 2.92 -23.84
N VAL A 19 16.13 2.20 -22.73
CA VAL A 19 17.00 1.03 -22.51
C VAL A 19 16.77 -0.06 -23.55
N MET A 20 15.50 -0.38 -23.88
CA MET A 20 15.21 -1.35 -24.94
C MET A 20 15.82 -0.92 -26.29
N ALA A 21 15.69 0.35 -26.65
CA ALA A 21 16.24 0.89 -27.89
C ALA A 21 17.77 0.81 -27.95
N ASP A 22 18.48 1.11 -26.86
CA ASP A 22 19.94 0.98 -26.77
C ASP A 22 20.44 -0.45 -27.03
N HIS A 23 19.55 -1.44 -26.84
CA HIS A 23 19.82 -2.87 -27.07
C HIS A 23 19.14 -3.43 -28.34
N GLY A 24 18.52 -2.59 -29.18
CA GLY A 24 17.81 -3.04 -30.39
C GLY A 24 16.56 -3.89 -30.10
N LEU A 25 16.00 -3.77 -28.90
CA LEU A 25 14.81 -4.50 -28.45
C LEU A 25 13.56 -3.62 -28.54
N SER A 26 12.39 -4.25 -28.69
CA SER A 26 11.09 -3.56 -28.61
C SER A 26 10.02 -4.50 -28.05
N GLY A 27 8.99 -3.93 -27.41
CA GLY A 27 7.82 -4.68 -26.96
C GLY A 27 8.03 -5.64 -25.78
N LEU A 28 9.19 -5.66 -25.12
CA LEU A 28 9.39 -6.47 -23.91
C LEU A 28 8.57 -5.91 -22.73
N PHE A 29 8.58 -4.60 -22.55
CA PHE A 29 7.77 -3.91 -21.54
C PHE A 29 6.70 -3.09 -22.24
N ASN A 30 5.44 -3.35 -21.91
CA ASN A 30 4.29 -2.61 -22.45
C ASN A 30 3.45 -2.07 -21.29
N LEU A 31 3.02 -0.81 -21.43
CA LEU A 31 2.13 -0.16 -20.49
C LEU A 31 0.73 -0.07 -21.09
N MET A 32 -0.26 -0.62 -20.39
CA MET A 32 -1.68 -0.43 -20.72
C MET A 32 -2.31 0.47 -19.66
N ILE A 33 -2.91 1.58 -20.10
CA ILE A 33 -3.63 2.53 -19.23
C ILE A 33 -5.12 2.28 -19.37
N GLY A 34 -5.79 2.07 -18.25
CA GLY A 34 -7.23 1.88 -18.15
C GLY A 34 -7.60 1.46 -16.73
N ASP A 35 -8.89 1.30 -16.49
CA ASP A 35 -9.40 0.91 -15.18
C ASP A 35 -9.38 -0.63 -15.00
N GLY A 36 -9.65 -1.06 -13.77
CA GLY A 36 -9.76 -2.47 -13.42
C GLY A 36 -10.84 -3.23 -14.22
N PRO A 37 -12.09 -2.74 -14.28
CA PRO A 37 -13.18 -3.41 -15.01
C PRO A 37 -12.96 -3.56 -16.53
N THR A 38 -12.17 -2.68 -17.16
CA THR A 38 -11.89 -2.78 -18.60
C THR A 38 -10.59 -3.54 -18.86
N ILE A 39 -9.45 -2.89 -18.65
CA ILE A 39 -8.13 -3.43 -18.98
C ILE A 39 -7.73 -4.55 -18.02
N GLY A 40 -8.02 -4.39 -16.73
CA GLY A 40 -7.71 -5.42 -15.73
C GLY A 40 -8.45 -6.74 -15.99
N GLU A 41 -9.75 -6.68 -16.30
CA GLU A 41 -10.56 -7.86 -16.60
C GLU A 41 -10.11 -8.54 -17.91
N MET A 42 -9.81 -7.75 -18.95
CA MET A 42 -9.24 -8.26 -20.18
C MET A 42 -7.93 -9.03 -19.93
N MET A 43 -7.01 -8.47 -19.16
CA MET A 43 -5.73 -9.13 -18.84
C MET A 43 -5.93 -10.41 -18.02
N THR A 44 -6.82 -10.38 -17.03
CA THR A 44 -7.04 -11.56 -16.15
C THR A 44 -7.72 -12.71 -16.87
N SER A 45 -8.48 -12.46 -17.94
CA SER A 45 -9.14 -13.49 -18.76
C SER A 45 -8.32 -13.95 -19.97
N ASP A 46 -7.26 -13.22 -20.35
CA ASP A 46 -6.44 -13.56 -21.51
C ASP A 46 -5.56 -14.80 -21.28
N ARG A 47 -5.80 -15.85 -22.09
CA ARG A 47 -5.06 -17.12 -22.03
C ARG A 47 -3.59 -17.00 -22.43
N ARG A 48 -3.20 -15.93 -23.12
CA ARG A 48 -1.80 -15.65 -23.51
C ARG A 48 -0.95 -15.18 -22.32
N LEU A 49 -1.57 -14.78 -21.21
CA LEU A 49 -0.90 -14.34 -19.99
C LEU A 49 -0.89 -15.47 -18.96
N PRO A 50 0.14 -16.35 -18.91
CA PRO A 50 0.16 -17.52 -18.02
C PRO A 50 0.33 -17.18 -16.54
N LEU A 51 0.77 -15.96 -16.23
CA LEU A 51 0.99 -15.45 -14.89
C LEU A 51 0.44 -14.03 -14.78
N ILE A 52 -0.34 -13.77 -13.73
CA ILE A 52 -0.78 -12.42 -13.35
C ILE A 52 -0.24 -12.10 -11.95
N SER A 53 0.58 -11.06 -11.85
CA SER A 53 0.96 -10.46 -10.57
C SER A 53 0.04 -9.29 -10.28
N PHE A 54 -0.65 -9.32 -9.13
CA PHE A 54 -1.59 -8.28 -8.72
C PHE A 54 -1.29 -7.80 -7.31
N THR A 55 -1.18 -6.48 -7.16
CA THR A 55 -1.08 -5.81 -5.87
C THR A 55 -2.28 -4.89 -5.67
N GLY A 56 -2.98 -5.02 -4.55
CA GLY A 56 -4.16 -4.19 -4.28
C GLY A 56 -5.05 -4.71 -3.15
N SER A 57 -6.33 -4.36 -3.18
CA SER A 57 -7.26 -4.76 -2.12
C SER A 57 -7.54 -6.27 -2.14
N THR A 58 -7.79 -6.87 -0.96
CA THR A 58 -8.18 -8.28 -0.84
C THR A 58 -9.47 -8.59 -1.62
N ARG A 59 -10.41 -7.64 -1.67
CA ARG A 59 -11.65 -7.75 -2.45
C ARG A 59 -11.37 -7.91 -3.94
N THR A 60 -10.48 -7.10 -4.51
CA THR A 60 -10.10 -7.19 -5.92
C THR A 60 -9.24 -8.43 -6.18
N GLY A 61 -8.32 -8.76 -5.27
CA GLY A 61 -7.47 -9.96 -5.37
C GLY A 61 -8.27 -11.25 -5.50
N ARG A 62 -9.41 -11.37 -4.79
CA ARG A 62 -10.33 -12.51 -4.97
C ARG A 62 -10.87 -12.62 -6.40
N LYS A 63 -11.32 -11.49 -6.98
CA LYS A 63 -11.83 -11.46 -8.37
C LYS A 63 -10.74 -11.86 -9.36
N VAL A 64 -9.54 -11.30 -9.21
CA VAL A 64 -8.37 -11.62 -10.04
C VAL A 64 -8.05 -13.11 -9.96
N SER A 65 -7.98 -13.65 -8.74
CA SER A 65 -7.68 -15.08 -8.53
C SER A 65 -8.71 -15.99 -9.19
N GLN A 66 -9.99 -15.67 -9.07
CA GLN A 66 -11.07 -16.47 -9.67
C GLN A 66 -11.00 -16.45 -11.20
N ALA A 67 -10.85 -15.27 -11.80
CA ALA A 67 -10.77 -15.11 -13.26
C ALA A 67 -9.56 -15.86 -13.85
N VAL A 68 -8.40 -15.74 -13.22
CA VAL A 68 -7.17 -16.39 -13.69
C VAL A 68 -7.23 -17.91 -13.48
N ALA A 69 -7.75 -18.38 -12.34
CA ALA A 69 -7.90 -19.81 -12.06
C ALA A 69 -8.90 -20.49 -13.02
N ALA A 70 -9.97 -19.80 -13.42
CA ALA A 70 -10.96 -20.33 -14.37
C ALA A 70 -10.35 -20.72 -15.74
N ARG A 71 -9.20 -20.15 -16.08
CA ARG A 71 -8.43 -20.49 -17.28
C ARG A 71 -7.11 -21.22 -16.98
N PHE A 72 -6.97 -21.80 -15.79
CA PHE A 72 -5.78 -22.52 -15.32
C PHE A 72 -4.48 -21.68 -15.34
N GLY A 73 -4.57 -20.36 -15.19
CA GLY A 73 -3.41 -19.48 -15.06
C GLY A 73 -2.84 -19.46 -13.63
N ARG A 74 -1.66 -18.87 -13.46
CA ARG A 74 -1.03 -18.65 -12.14
C ARG A 74 -1.20 -17.21 -11.68
N THR A 75 -1.26 -17.02 -10.37
CA THR A 75 -1.30 -15.70 -9.75
C THR A 75 -0.20 -15.52 -8.71
N ILE A 76 0.29 -14.28 -8.60
CA ILE A 76 0.99 -13.75 -7.41
C ILE A 76 0.11 -12.64 -6.87
N LEU A 77 -0.27 -12.71 -5.59
CA LEU A 77 -1.25 -11.80 -4.99
C LEU A 77 -0.65 -11.11 -3.76
N GLU A 78 -0.33 -9.84 -3.89
CA GLU A 78 0.15 -8.97 -2.80
C GLU A 78 -0.99 -8.08 -2.33
N LEU A 79 -1.71 -8.51 -1.29
CA LEU A 79 -2.99 -7.91 -0.92
C LEU A 79 -2.87 -6.99 0.30
N GLY A 80 -4.01 -6.62 0.89
CA GLY A 80 -4.03 -5.81 2.11
C GLY A 80 -3.51 -6.57 3.33
N GLY A 81 -3.03 -5.82 4.33
CA GLY A 81 -2.64 -6.32 5.64
C GLY A 81 -3.36 -5.60 6.78
N ASN A 82 -3.67 -6.32 7.85
CA ASN A 82 -4.10 -5.78 9.13
C ASN A 82 -3.05 -6.10 10.20
N ASN A 83 -1.90 -5.45 10.07
CA ASN A 83 -0.67 -5.82 10.76
C ASN A 83 -0.70 -5.36 12.22
N ALA A 84 -0.12 -6.19 13.08
CA ALA A 84 -0.01 -5.93 14.50
C ALA A 84 1.46 -5.92 14.96
N ILE A 85 1.73 -5.14 15.99
CA ILE A 85 2.96 -5.24 16.78
C ILE A 85 2.58 -5.79 18.15
N ILE A 86 3.31 -6.80 18.62
CA ILE A 86 3.17 -7.36 19.97
C ILE A 86 4.23 -6.71 20.86
N ILE A 87 3.81 -6.16 22.00
CA ILE A 87 4.66 -5.47 22.96
C ILE A 87 4.61 -6.23 24.29
N ALA A 88 5.71 -6.90 24.61
CA ALA A 88 5.90 -7.63 25.87
C ALA A 88 6.14 -6.68 27.05
N GLU A 89 6.08 -7.22 28.27
CA GLU A 89 6.29 -6.47 29.51
C GLU A 89 7.67 -5.80 29.59
N ASP A 90 8.71 -6.47 29.10
CA ASP A 90 10.11 -6.04 29.14
C ASP A 90 10.54 -5.24 27.89
N ALA A 91 9.59 -4.87 27.03
CA ALA A 91 9.88 -4.17 25.79
C ALA A 91 10.52 -2.80 26.06
N ASN A 92 11.53 -2.46 25.27
CA ASN A 92 12.09 -1.11 25.27
C ASN A 92 11.05 -0.10 24.73
N LEU A 93 10.42 0.65 25.62
CA LEU A 93 9.33 1.58 25.27
C LEU A 93 9.80 2.77 24.43
N ASP A 94 11.05 3.21 24.57
CA ASP A 94 11.58 4.32 23.76
C ASP A 94 11.70 3.92 22.29
N MET A 95 12.19 2.71 22.02
CA MET A 95 12.23 2.15 20.67
C MET A 95 10.81 1.87 20.16
N THR A 96 9.97 1.26 21.00
CA THR A 96 8.61 0.87 20.67
C THR A 96 7.78 2.06 20.19
N VAL A 97 7.79 3.18 20.93
CA VAL A 97 7.02 4.38 20.56
C VAL A 97 7.42 4.89 19.19
N ARG A 98 8.73 4.95 18.89
CA ARG A 98 9.23 5.42 17.59
C ARG A 98 8.81 4.49 16.45
N ALA A 99 8.96 3.18 16.65
CA ALA A 99 8.61 2.17 15.65
C ALA A 99 7.10 2.16 15.36
N VAL A 100 6.28 2.18 16.41
CA VAL A 100 4.81 2.22 16.31
C VAL A 100 4.35 3.50 15.61
N LEU A 101 4.88 4.65 15.99
CA LEU A 101 4.51 5.93 15.39
C LEU A 101 4.81 5.91 13.89
N PHE A 102 6.05 5.62 13.51
CA PHE A 102 6.44 5.58 12.09
C PHE A 102 5.65 4.54 11.29
N GLY A 103 5.46 3.34 11.85
CA GLY A 103 4.70 2.26 11.22
C GLY A 103 3.22 2.57 11.04
N SER A 104 2.65 3.43 11.88
CA SER A 104 1.23 3.81 11.84
C SER A 104 0.98 5.05 10.97
N VAL A 105 1.77 6.11 11.15
CA VAL A 105 1.53 7.42 10.50
C VAL A 105 2.27 7.60 9.17
N GLY A 106 3.35 6.84 8.95
CA GLY A 106 4.13 6.91 7.72
C GLY A 106 3.26 6.68 6.49
N THR A 107 3.40 7.53 5.46
CA THR A 107 2.53 7.54 4.25
C THR A 107 1.03 7.58 4.60
N ALA A 108 0.67 8.29 5.67
CA ALA A 108 -0.69 8.39 6.19
C ALA A 108 -1.36 7.03 6.42
N GLY A 109 -0.58 5.99 6.80
CA GLY A 109 -1.10 4.65 7.06
C GLY A 109 -1.53 3.86 5.82
N GLN A 110 -1.17 4.32 4.61
CA GLN A 110 -1.59 3.73 3.32
C GLN A 110 -0.60 2.68 2.76
N ARG A 111 0.15 1.99 3.62
CA ARG A 111 0.97 0.82 3.25
C ARG A 111 0.18 -0.47 3.50
N CYS A 112 0.47 -1.51 2.71
CA CYS A 112 0.01 -2.87 3.02
C CYS A 112 0.60 -3.36 4.36
N THR A 113 1.78 -2.85 4.74
CA THR A 113 2.52 -3.15 5.97
C THR A 113 2.28 -2.17 7.13
N SER A 114 1.36 -1.19 7.00
CA SER A 114 1.09 -0.24 8.08
C SER A 114 0.70 -0.96 9.37
N THR A 115 1.17 -0.44 10.50
CA THR A 115 0.73 -0.91 11.82
C THR A 115 -0.71 -0.43 12.05
N ARG A 116 -1.61 -1.37 12.32
CA ARG A 116 -3.04 -1.07 12.54
C ARG A 116 -3.53 -1.48 13.91
N ARG A 117 -2.82 -2.41 14.56
CA ARG A 117 -3.15 -2.96 15.87
C ARG A 117 -1.90 -3.04 16.73
N LEU A 118 -2.07 -2.81 18.02
CA LEU A 118 -1.06 -3.09 19.03
C LEU A 118 -1.64 -4.13 19.99
N ILE A 119 -0.83 -5.13 20.32
CA ILE A 119 -1.18 -6.15 21.32
C ILE A 119 -0.17 -5.97 22.44
N VAL A 120 -0.60 -5.37 23.55
CA VAL A 120 0.29 -4.80 24.57
C VAL A 120 0.09 -5.52 25.90
N HIS A 121 1.18 -5.84 26.58
CA HIS A 121 1.13 -6.36 27.94
C HIS A 121 0.50 -5.32 28.89
N GLU A 122 -0.41 -5.77 29.77
CA GLU A 122 -1.19 -4.88 30.64
C GLU A 122 -0.32 -3.97 31.53
N ASN A 123 0.82 -4.47 32.01
CA ASN A 123 1.73 -3.68 32.86
C ASN A 123 2.38 -2.47 32.17
N VAL A 124 2.37 -2.39 30.84
CA VAL A 124 3.01 -1.30 30.08
C VAL A 124 2.05 -0.51 29.19
N VAL A 125 0.78 -0.92 29.11
CA VAL A 125 -0.19 -0.34 28.16
C VAL A 125 -0.50 1.13 28.44
N ASP A 126 -0.67 1.50 29.70
CA ASP A 126 -1.01 2.86 30.10
C ASP A 126 0.13 3.83 29.77
N GLU A 127 1.36 3.44 30.12
CA GLU A 127 2.55 4.23 29.82
C GLU A 127 2.79 4.36 28.31
N LEU A 128 2.70 3.25 27.57
CA LEU A 128 2.85 3.26 26.12
C LEU A 128 1.79 4.17 25.45
N THR A 129 0.54 4.07 25.88
CA THR A 129 -0.57 4.85 25.30
C THR A 129 -0.38 6.34 25.57
N ALA A 130 0.04 6.73 26.78
CA ALA A 130 0.33 8.12 27.11
C ALA A 130 1.48 8.68 26.25
N ARG A 131 2.57 7.91 26.09
CA ARG A 131 3.72 8.28 25.26
C ARG A 131 3.33 8.41 23.78
N LEU A 132 2.54 7.48 23.25
CA LEU A 132 2.04 7.52 21.86
C LEU A 132 1.13 8.73 21.65
N ALA A 133 0.17 8.99 22.54
CA ALA A 133 -0.72 10.15 22.42
C ALA A 133 0.06 11.47 22.37
N LYS A 134 1.13 11.61 23.17
CA LYS A 134 2.04 12.76 23.11
C LYS A 134 2.77 12.84 21.78
N ALA A 135 3.30 11.72 21.29
CA ALA A 135 4.04 11.66 20.04
C ALA A 135 3.17 11.98 18.81
N TYR A 136 1.92 11.50 18.78
CA TYR A 136 0.96 11.78 17.71
C TYR A 136 0.66 13.29 17.57
N LYS A 137 0.60 14.03 18.68
CA LYS A 137 0.39 15.49 18.67
C LYS A 137 1.55 16.27 18.04
N GLN A 138 2.71 15.64 17.88
CA GLN A 138 3.93 16.26 17.34
C GLN A 138 4.15 15.95 15.87
N VAL A 139 3.29 15.15 15.23
CA VAL A 139 3.45 14.76 13.82
C VAL A 139 3.24 15.97 12.91
N PRO A 140 4.25 16.38 12.12
CA PRO A 140 4.08 17.45 11.13
C PRO A 140 3.22 16.95 9.97
N ILE A 141 2.00 17.46 9.87
CA ILE A 141 1.04 17.15 8.81
C ILE A 141 1.01 18.33 7.83
N GLY A 142 1.13 18.07 6.53
CA GLY A 142 1.20 19.15 5.56
C GLY A 142 1.35 18.69 4.11
N ASP A 143 1.79 19.63 3.28
CA ASP A 143 2.08 19.40 1.86
C ASP A 143 3.28 18.43 1.73
N PRO A 144 3.15 17.31 1.00
CA PRO A 144 4.23 16.35 0.82
C PRO A 144 5.44 16.88 0.05
N LEU A 145 5.36 18.06 -0.58
CA LEU A 145 6.49 18.72 -1.25
C LEU A 145 7.30 19.63 -0.32
N VAL A 146 6.81 19.89 0.89
CA VAL A 146 7.48 20.76 1.87
C VAL A 146 8.38 19.93 2.79
N ASP A 147 9.65 20.32 2.88
CA ASP A 147 10.62 19.69 3.78
C ASP A 147 10.13 19.72 5.23
N GLY A 148 10.30 18.58 5.91
CA GLY A 148 9.85 18.41 7.29
C GLY A 148 8.41 17.93 7.46
N THR A 149 7.59 17.86 6.39
CA THR A 149 6.31 17.15 6.43
C THR A 149 6.56 15.65 6.65
N LEU A 150 5.97 15.09 7.72
CA LEU A 150 6.05 13.65 8.00
C LEU A 150 4.85 12.88 7.46
N MET A 151 3.67 13.49 7.50
CA MET A 151 2.42 12.85 7.07
C MET A 151 1.69 13.75 6.07
N GLY A 152 1.58 13.27 4.83
CA GLY A 152 0.80 13.90 3.78
C GLY A 152 -0.69 13.47 3.80
N PRO A 153 -1.44 13.77 2.73
CA PRO A 153 -2.87 13.48 2.67
C PRO A 153 -3.16 12.00 2.43
N LEU A 154 -4.40 11.61 2.71
CA LEU A 154 -4.97 10.38 2.16
C LEU A 154 -5.19 10.53 0.65
N ALA A 155 -5.13 9.41 -0.08
CA ALA A 155 -5.08 9.41 -1.53
C ALA A 155 -6.35 9.97 -2.20
N THR A 156 -7.52 9.80 -1.57
CA THR A 156 -8.81 10.27 -2.12
C THR A 156 -9.76 10.71 -1.01
N PRO A 157 -10.76 11.56 -1.32
CA PRO A 157 -11.83 11.90 -0.39
C PRO A 157 -12.60 10.67 0.12
N ALA A 158 -12.77 9.64 -0.71
CA ALA A 158 -13.40 8.39 -0.31
C ALA A 158 -12.60 7.66 0.78
N ALA A 159 -11.26 7.70 0.73
CA ALA A 159 -10.42 7.16 1.78
C ALA A 159 -10.59 7.92 3.11
N VAL A 160 -10.71 9.25 3.05
CA VAL A 160 -11.02 10.09 4.22
C VAL A 160 -12.36 9.71 4.83
N ALA A 161 -13.41 9.57 4.01
CA ALA A 161 -14.74 9.18 4.48
C ALA A 161 -14.75 7.79 5.13
N GLN A 162 -14.03 6.82 4.55
CA GLN A 162 -13.89 5.48 5.12
C GLN A 162 -13.16 5.48 6.45
N MET A 163 -12.09 6.28 6.58
CA MET A 163 -11.39 6.45 7.86
C MET A 163 -12.34 7.05 8.91
N GLY A 164 -13.07 8.11 8.56
CA GLY A 164 -14.04 8.74 9.46
C GLY A 164 -15.10 7.75 9.95
N ALA A 165 -15.67 6.96 9.04
CA ALA A 165 -16.69 5.96 9.39
C ALA A 165 -16.20 4.82 10.29
N ALA A 166 -14.89 4.51 10.28
CA ALA A 166 -14.32 3.46 11.12
C ALA A 166 -13.99 3.92 12.55
N LEU A 167 -14.00 5.23 12.81
CA LEU A 167 -13.72 5.82 14.12
C LEU A 167 -14.97 6.07 14.97
N VAL A 168 -16.16 5.87 14.40
CA VAL A 168 -17.46 6.07 15.05
C VAL A 168 -18.11 4.75 15.43
#